data_AF-A0A9W8DEP4-F1
#
_entry.id   AF-A0A9W8DEP4-F1
#
_cell.length_a   1.000
_cell.length_b   1.000
_cell.length_c   1.000
_cell.angle_alpha   90.00
_cell.angle_beta   90.00
_cell.angle_gamma   90.00
#
_symmetry.space_group_name_H-M   'P 1'
#
loop_
_entity.id
_entity.type
_entity.pdbx_description
1 polymer ?
#
loop_
_entity_poly.entity_id
_entity_poly.type
_entity_poly.pdbx_seq_one_letter_code
_entity_poly.pdbx_strand_id
1 'polypeptide(L)'
;MVCTVCHEFQFSAPTQPRGKGKSHRGKSNDTNNHPVALQCGHVFHRACIQEWFSSSERSECPLCHKTQAGPLLTLYVDEGIAEPQANGSKNNDKQPARKTTEGCSDDMDELYMQMLMLDFENSSMQETAMYGELMFYQQQLESLEKTNETLEEDLSDMRAIAESLNSDLEEANRLKEEAVSAERARADRLQAEVNRLTRVSGAHKRHIRSLQLLLEEKKELLRDSYIY
;
A
#
# COMPACT_ATOMS: atom_id res chain seq x y z
N MET A 1 2.36 16.88 6.67
CA MET A 1 1.37 16.11 5.90
C MET A 1 1.62 16.32 4.41
N VAL A 2 1.58 15.26 3.61
CA VAL A 2 1.89 15.26 2.17
C VAL A 2 0.59 15.02 1.39
N CYS A 3 0.40 15.74 0.28
CA CYS A 3 -0.74 15.55 -0.61
C CYS A 3 -0.57 14.23 -1.37
N THR A 4 -1.52 13.30 -1.26
CA THR A 4 -1.38 11.97 -1.88
C THR A 4 -1.69 11.94 -3.38
N VAL A 5 -2.14 13.08 -3.94
CA VAL A 5 -2.38 13.21 -5.39
C VAL A 5 -1.11 13.63 -6.12
N CYS A 6 -0.34 14.58 -5.58
CA CYS A 6 0.90 15.09 -6.20
C CYS A 6 2.19 14.74 -5.44
N HIS A 7 2.09 14.15 -4.24
CA HIS A 7 3.18 13.81 -3.33
C HIS A 7 4.01 15.00 -2.81
N GLU A 8 3.49 16.23 -2.90
CA GLU A 8 4.13 17.42 -2.33
C GLU A 8 3.56 17.80 -0.95
N PHE A 9 4.34 18.56 -0.16
CA PHE A 9 3.89 19.05 1.15
C PHE A 9 2.67 19.99 1.02
N GLN A 10 1.65 19.76 1.85
CA GLN A 10 0.37 20.48 1.79
C GLN A 10 0.44 21.95 2.24
N PHE A 11 1.53 22.33 2.91
CA PHE A 11 1.70 23.61 3.58
C PHE A 11 3.00 24.32 3.19
N SER A 12 3.53 24.04 2.00
CA SER A 12 4.75 24.70 1.54
C SER A 12 4.52 26.19 1.34
N ALA A 13 5.33 27.03 1.99
CA ALA A 13 5.44 28.45 1.66
C ALA A 13 5.79 28.61 0.17
N PRO A 14 5.39 29.71 -0.52
CA PRO A 14 5.73 29.97 -1.91
C PRO A 14 7.25 30.22 -2.01
N THR A 15 8.02 29.14 -2.12
CA THR A 15 9.46 29.21 -2.32
C THR A 15 9.74 29.15 -3.82
N GLN A 16 10.60 30.08 -4.25
CA GLN A 16 10.97 30.37 -5.63
C GLN A 16 11.21 29.13 -6.52
N PRO A 17 11.01 29.27 -7.85
CA PRO A 17 11.12 28.14 -8.77
C PRO A 17 12.57 27.63 -8.83
N ARG A 18 12.83 26.47 -8.22
CA ARG A 18 14.06 25.70 -8.42
C ARG A 18 13.89 24.74 -9.60
N GLY A 19 14.89 24.74 -10.46
CA GLY A 19 14.83 24.20 -11.81
C GLY A 19 14.71 22.67 -11.93
N LYS A 20 14.05 22.31 -13.05
CA LYS A 20 14.28 21.15 -13.92
C LYS A 20 14.16 19.75 -13.29
N GLY A 21 12.91 19.36 -13.04
CA GLY A 21 12.44 17.97 -13.20
C GLY A 21 11.43 17.92 -14.35
N LYS A 22 11.58 16.96 -15.27
CA LYS A 22 10.66 16.79 -16.41
C LYS A 22 9.29 16.35 -15.88
N SER A 23 8.29 17.23 -15.94
CA SER A 23 6.89 16.87 -15.72
C SER A 23 6.03 17.35 -16.88
N HIS A 24 5.09 16.49 -17.27
CA HIS A 24 4.15 16.70 -18.35
C HIS A 24 3.29 17.95 -18.08
N ARG A 25 3.29 18.83 -19.09
CA ARG A 25 2.24 19.78 -19.52
C ARG A 25 1.09 20.03 -18.51
N GLY A 26 1.31 20.99 -17.61
CA GLY A 26 0.25 21.56 -16.75
C GLY A 26 0.72 22.87 -16.11
N LYS A 27 0.63 23.97 -16.86
CA LYS A 27 0.97 25.32 -16.40
C LYS A 27 -0.24 25.85 -15.61
N SER A 28 -0.21 25.82 -14.27
CA SER A 28 -1.29 26.37 -13.45
C SER A 28 -0.77 27.45 -12.49
N ASN A 29 -1.55 28.52 -12.38
CA ASN A 29 -1.27 29.71 -11.57
C ASN A 29 -1.10 29.34 -10.08
N ASP A 30 -0.04 29.87 -9.45
CA ASP A 30 0.31 29.69 -8.03
C ASP A 30 -0.79 30.07 -7.01
N THR A 31 -1.90 30.67 -7.43
CA THR A 31 -2.97 31.13 -6.53
C THR A 31 -3.97 30.06 -6.09
N ASN A 32 -3.95 28.86 -6.71
CA ASN A 32 -4.90 27.77 -6.42
C ASN A 32 -4.27 26.55 -5.73
N ASN A 33 -3.06 26.66 -5.19
CA ASN A 33 -2.37 25.56 -4.52
C ASN A 33 -2.52 25.55 -2.99
N HIS A 34 -3.57 26.18 -2.44
CA HIS A 34 -3.82 26.19 -1.00
C HIS A 34 -4.46 24.86 -0.54
N PRO A 35 -4.21 24.44 0.71
CA PRO A 35 -4.80 23.23 1.28
C PRO A 35 -6.31 23.38 1.45
N VAL A 36 -7.05 22.35 1.06
CA VAL A 36 -8.49 22.22 1.23
C VAL A 36 -8.83 20.88 1.88
N ALA A 37 -9.85 20.85 2.73
CA ALA A 37 -10.40 19.63 3.29
C ALA A 37 -11.70 19.22 2.58
N LEU A 38 -11.84 17.91 2.36
CA LEU A 38 -13.12 17.29 1.98
C LEU A 38 -14.02 17.12 3.21
N GLN A 39 -15.30 16.81 2.98
CA GLN A 39 -16.26 16.49 4.06
C GLN A 39 -15.82 15.31 4.93
N CYS A 40 -15.03 14.40 4.37
CA CYS A 40 -14.45 13.28 5.11
C CYS A 40 -13.23 13.67 5.97
N GLY A 41 -12.80 14.93 5.96
CA GLY A 41 -11.67 15.44 6.75
C GLY A 41 -10.30 15.29 6.08
N HIS A 42 -10.19 14.57 4.96
CA HIS A 42 -8.93 14.44 4.23
C HIS A 42 -8.55 15.74 3.50
N VAL A 43 -7.27 16.09 3.57
CA VAL A 43 -6.72 17.36 3.08
C VAL A 43 -5.91 17.13 1.79
N PHE A 44 -6.07 18.02 0.82
CA PHE A 44 -5.37 18.01 -0.47
C PHE A 44 -5.10 19.44 -0.94
N HIS A 45 -4.25 19.65 -1.94
CA HIS A 45 -4.22 20.94 -2.64
C HIS A 45 -5.50 21.13 -3.47
N ARG A 46 -6.03 22.36 -3.50
CA ARG A 46 -7.26 22.66 -4.26
C ARG A 46 -7.16 22.26 -5.73
N ALA A 47 -6.06 22.58 -6.40
CA ALA A 47 -5.84 22.20 -7.80
C ALA A 47 -5.87 20.67 -7.99
N CYS A 48 -5.15 19.94 -7.14
CA CYS A 48 -5.04 18.47 -7.21
C CYS A 48 -6.40 17.79 -7.08
N ILE A 49 -7.21 18.21 -6.11
CA ILE A 49 -8.51 17.57 -5.88
C ILE A 49 -9.57 17.99 -6.92
N GLN A 50 -9.47 19.21 -7.47
CA GLN A 50 -10.33 19.65 -8.57
C GLN A 50 -10.04 18.89 -9.86
N GLU A 51 -8.76 18.64 -10.18
CA GLU A 51 -8.36 17.83 -11.33
C GLU A 51 -8.78 16.37 -11.17
N TRP A 52 -8.64 15.82 -9.95
CA TRP A 52 -9.16 14.50 -9.62
C TRP A 52 -10.67 14.40 -9.89
N PHE A 53 -11.47 15.33 -9.37
CA PHE A 53 -12.93 15.33 -9.63
C PHE A 53 -13.32 15.63 -11.07
N SER A 54 -12.44 16.27 -11.84
CA SER A 54 -12.68 16.52 -13.26
C SER A 54 -12.37 15.30 -14.13
N SER A 55 -11.47 14.44 -13.67
CA SER A 55 -11.05 13.22 -14.37
C SER A 55 -11.82 11.97 -13.90
N SER A 56 -12.40 11.98 -12.70
CA SER A 56 -13.23 10.91 -12.19
C SER A 56 -14.72 11.12 -12.49
N GLU A 57 -15.43 10.07 -12.90
CA GLU A 57 -16.90 10.10 -13.11
C GLU A 57 -17.68 10.36 -11.80
N ARG A 58 -17.01 10.21 -10.65
CA ARG A 58 -17.60 10.39 -9.32
C ARG A 58 -16.71 11.30 -8.47
N SER A 59 -17.34 12.24 -7.77
CA SER A 59 -16.65 13.12 -6.81
C SER A 59 -16.36 12.38 -5.50
N GLU A 60 -15.44 11.42 -5.53
CA GLU A 60 -15.07 10.59 -4.37
C GLU A 60 -13.68 10.94 -3.84
N CYS A 61 -13.53 10.88 -2.51
CA CYS A 61 -12.24 11.10 -1.85
C CYS A 61 -11.20 10.04 -2.30
N PRO A 62 -9.99 10.43 -2.74
CA PRO A 62 -8.94 9.49 -3.15
C PRO A 62 -8.48 8.51 -2.06
N LEU A 63 -8.69 8.84 -0.79
CA LEU A 63 -8.19 8.06 0.35
C LEU A 63 -9.23 7.12 0.95
N CYS A 64 -10.49 7.55 1.01
CA CYS A 64 -11.54 6.80 1.71
C CYS A 64 -12.77 6.53 0.84
N HIS A 65 -12.77 6.94 -0.42
CA HIS A 65 -13.85 6.75 -1.39
C HIS A 65 -15.23 7.31 -0.97
N LYS A 66 -15.31 8.07 0.12
CA LYS A 66 -16.53 8.77 0.51
C LYS A 66 -16.85 9.86 -0.51
N THR A 67 -18.12 9.93 -0.92
CA THR A 67 -18.62 10.93 -1.86
C THR A 67 -18.56 12.33 -1.25
N GLN A 68 -18.04 13.28 -2.01
CA GLN A 68 -18.02 14.71 -1.69
C GLN A 68 -19.29 15.36 -2.25
N ALA A 69 -20.21 15.75 -1.37
CA ALA A 69 -21.48 16.36 -1.78
C ALA A 69 -21.53 17.88 -1.54
N GLY A 70 -20.51 18.47 -0.91
CA GLY A 70 -20.50 19.89 -0.51
C GLY A 70 -19.27 20.67 -0.97
N PRO A 71 -19.17 21.95 -0.58
CA PRO A 71 -18.03 22.79 -0.92
C PRO A 71 -16.74 22.27 -0.28
N LEU A 72 -15.62 22.51 -0.95
CA LEU A 72 -14.29 22.29 -0.41
C LEU A 72 -14.01 23.33 0.69
N LEU A 73 -13.58 22.88 1.86
CA LEU A 73 -13.24 23.77 2.97
C LEU A 73 -11.80 24.27 2.80
N THR A 74 -11.62 25.55 2.50
CA THR A 74 -10.29 26.17 2.46
C THR A 74 -9.71 26.27 3.87
N LEU A 75 -8.53 25.69 4.07
CA LEU A 75 -7.81 25.75 5.34
C LEU A 75 -6.85 26.93 5.31
N TYR A 76 -7.00 27.84 6.27
CA TYR A 76 -6.03 28.90 6.53
C TYR A 76 -5.14 28.44 7.67
N VAL A 77 -3.83 28.33 7.41
CA VAL A 77 -2.86 28.14 8.47
C VAL A 77 -2.54 29.51 9.03
N ASP A 78 -2.89 29.73 10.29
CA ASP A 78 -2.45 30.90 11.03
C ASP A 78 -0.93 30.74 11.23
N GLU A 79 -0.14 31.33 10.35
CA GLU A 79 1.33 31.37 10.47
C GLU A 79 1.69 32.32 11.61
N GLY A 80 1.44 31.88 12.84
CA GLY A 80 1.84 32.57 14.06
C GLY A 80 1.16 33.92 14.23
N ILE A 81 0.26 33.98 15.21
CA ILE A 81 0.34 35.12 16.14
C ILE A 81 1.77 35.04 16.69
N ALA A 82 2.69 35.81 16.09
CA ALA A 82 3.95 36.11 16.72
C ALA A 82 3.61 36.49 18.15
N GLU A 83 4.19 35.75 19.11
CA GLU A 83 4.04 36.03 20.54
C GLU A 83 3.98 37.54 20.73
N PRO A 84 3.01 38.08 21.50
CA PRO A 84 3.06 39.47 21.86
C PRO A 84 4.41 39.66 22.53
N GLN A 85 5.36 40.26 21.83
CA GLN A 85 6.60 40.70 22.44
C GLN A 85 6.16 41.51 23.64
N ALA A 86 6.61 41.07 24.81
CA ALA A 86 6.48 41.77 26.06
C ALA A 86 7.12 43.16 25.89
N ASN A 87 6.37 44.09 25.30
CA ASN A 87 6.66 45.49 25.31
C ASN A 87 6.54 45.89 26.77
N GLY A 88 7.70 46.08 27.40
CA GLY A 88 7.84 46.59 28.74
C GLY A 88 7.03 47.86 28.89
N SER A 89 5.82 47.70 29.44
CA SER A 89 4.98 48.81 29.85
C SER A 89 5.51 49.25 31.22
N LYS A 90 6.43 50.21 31.18
CA LYS A 90 6.74 51.07 32.33
C LYS A 90 5.49 51.90 32.63
N ASN A 91 4.55 51.33 33.38
CA ASN A 91 3.41 52.07 33.91
C ASN A 91 3.68 52.44 35.36
N ASN A 92 4.11 53.70 35.49
CA ASN A 92 3.87 54.65 36.57
C ASN A 92 3.32 54.12 37.90
N ASP A 93 4.15 54.35 38.92
CA ASP A 93 3.78 54.76 40.27
C ASP A 93 2.42 55.44 40.37
N LYS A 94 1.39 54.70 40.79
CA LYS A 94 0.31 55.22 41.63
C LYS A 94 -0.07 54.15 42.65
N GLN A 95 0.59 54.24 43.80
CA GLN A 95 0.17 53.59 45.03
C GLN A 95 -1.30 53.96 45.33
N PRO A 96 -2.22 53.00 45.49
CA PRO A 96 -3.46 53.25 46.20
C PRO A 96 -3.15 53.31 47.70
N ALA A 97 -3.67 54.36 48.35
CA ALA A 97 -3.50 54.64 49.76
C ALA A 97 -3.86 53.41 50.63
N ARG A 98 -2.86 52.95 51.39
CA ARG A 98 -3.00 51.98 52.48
C ARG A 98 -3.95 52.55 53.53
N LYS A 99 -5.19 52.05 53.57
CA LYS A 99 -6.01 52.11 54.79
C LYS A 99 -5.51 50.98 55.70
N THR A 100 -5.04 51.37 56.87
CA THR A 100 -4.66 50.49 57.98
C THR A 100 -5.90 49.73 58.46
N THR A 101 -6.02 48.46 58.08
CA THR A 101 -6.90 47.50 58.76
C THR A 101 -6.10 46.87 59.88
N GLU A 102 -6.00 47.58 60.99
CA GLU A 102 -5.60 46.98 62.27
C GLU A 102 -6.85 46.31 62.85
N GLY A 103 -6.86 44.98 62.88
CA GLY A 103 -7.91 44.21 63.52
C GLY A 103 -8.23 42.91 62.78
N CYS A 104 -7.46 41.86 63.07
CA CYS A 104 -7.86 40.46 63.26
C CYS A 104 -6.66 39.55 62.91
N SER A 105 -5.73 39.34 63.84
CA SER A 105 -4.61 38.42 63.61
C SER A 105 -5.05 36.96 63.56
N ASP A 106 -6.19 36.66 64.20
CA ASP A 106 -6.60 35.28 64.45
C ASP A 106 -7.30 34.66 63.21
N ASP A 107 -7.88 35.48 62.33
CA ASP A 107 -8.51 35.01 61.08
C ASP A 107 -7.50 34.65 59.97
N MET A 108 -6.28 35.19 60.02
CA MET A 108 -5.24 34.92 59.01
C MET A 108 -4.62 33.53 59.15
N ASP A 109 -4.53 33.02 60.38
CA ASP A 109 -4.00 31.69 60.65
C ASP A 109 -4.99 30.59 60.22
N GLU A 110 -6.31 30.83 60.35
CA GLU A 110 -7.34 29.91 59.87
C GLU A 110 -7.35 29.80 58.34
N LEU A 111 -7.22 30.93 57.62
CA LEU A 111 -7.10 30.95 56.17
C LEU A 111 -5.83 30.24 55.67
N TYR A 112 -4.71 30.39 56.39
CA TYR A 112 -3.46 29.71 56.04
C TYR A 112 -3.59 28.19 56.21
N MET A 113 -4.20 27.72 57.30
CA MET A 113 -4.48 26.30 57.50
C MET A 113 -5.44 25.74 56.44
N GLN A 114 -6.46 26.51 56.03
CA GLN A 114 -7.38 26.10 54.98
C GLN A 114 -6.72 25.99 53.61
N MET A 115 -5.80 26.91 53.28
CA MET A 115 -5.00 26.85 52.05
C MET A 115 -4.09 25.61 52.01
N LEU A 116 -3.43 25.28 53.13
CA LEU A 116 -2.60 24.07 53.22
C LEU A 116 -3.41 22.79 53.03
N MET A 117 -4.65 22.73 53.54
CA MET A 117 -5.52 21.57 53.31
C MET A 117 -5.94 21.46 51.84
N LEU A 118 -6.29 22.58 51.20
CA LEU A 118 -6.63 22.59 49.77
C LEU A 118 -5.44 22.18 48.89
N ASP A 119 -4.24 22.65 49.21
CA ASP A 119 -3.02 22.27 48.49
C ASP A 119 -2.71 20.77 48.65
N PHE A 120 -2.93 20.23 49.84
CA PHE A 120 -2.80 18.80 50.10
C PHE A 120 -3.85 17.98 49.32
N GLU A 121 -5.12 18.39 49.37
CA GLU A 121 -6.20 17.74 48.63
C GLU A 121 -5.98 17.80 47.11
N ASN A 122 -5.58 18.96 46.58
CA ASN A 122 -5.30 19.12 45.16
C ASN A 122 -4.10 18.29 44.71
N SER A 123 -3.04 18.22 45.53
CA SER A 123 -1.89 17.33 45.27
C SER A 123 -2.30 15.86 45.28
N SER A 124 -3.13 15.44 46.25
CA SER A 124 -3.65 14.08 46.33
C SER A 124 -4.55 13.73 45.13
N MET A 125 -5.39 14.66 44.67
CA MET A 125 -6.20 14.48 43.47
C MET A 125 -5.35 14.38 42.20
N GLN A 126 -4.29 15.19 42.07
CA GLN A 126 -3.38 15.10 40.93
C GLN A 126 -2.61 13.79 40.91
N GLU A 127 -2.14 13.33 42.06
CA GLU A 127 -1.45 12.05 42.20
C GLU A 127 -2.36 10.88 41.81
N THR A 128 -3.60 10.87 42.31
CA THR A 128 -4.58 9.83 41.97
C THR A 128 -4.99 9.86 40.49
N ALA A 129 -5.16 11.03 39.89
CA ALA A 129 -5.41 11.16 38.45
C ALA A 129 -4.24 10.60 37.62
N MET A 130 -3.01 10.95 37.99
CA MET A 130 -1.80 10.46 37.33
C MET A 130 -1.68 8.93 37.43
N TYR A 131 -1.92 8.34 38.61
CA TYR A 131 -1.93 6.89 38.76
C TYR A 131 -3.03 6.22 37.93
N GLY A 132 -4.21 6.84 37.82
CA GLY A 132 -5.28 6.37 36.95
C GLY A 132 -4.87 6.31 35.48
N GLU A 133 -4.24 7.37 34.97
CA GLU A 133 -3.70 7.41 33.61
C GLU A 133 -2.60 6.36 33.41
N LEU A 134 -1.66 6.22 34.36
CA LEU A 134 -0.59 5.23 34.29
C LEU A 134 -1.14 3.81 34.21
N MET A 135 -2.12 3.47 35.06
CA MET A 135 -2.77 2.16 35.05
C MET A 135 -3.50 1.89 33.72
N PHE A 136 -4.12 2.90 33.13
CA PHE A 136 -4.77 2.78 31.83
C PHE A 136 -3.77 2.49 30.71
N TYR A 137 -2.64 3.20 30.68
CA TYR A 137 -1.59 2.92 29.69
C TYR A 137 -0.95 1.55 29.89
N GLN A 138 -0.73 1.12 31.14
CA GLN A 138 -0.23 -0.21 31.42
C GLN A 138 -1.18 -1.30 30.90
N GLN A 139 -2.49 -1.15 31.13
CA GLN A 139 -3.48 -2.08 30.60
C GLN A 139 -3.48 -2.12 29.06
N GLN A 140 -3.31 -0.97 28.40
CA GLN A 140 -3.19 -0.93 26.94
C GLN A 140 -1.93 -1.65 26.44
N LEU A 141 -0.79 -1.46 27.11
CA LEU A 141 0.45 -2.15 26.76
C LEU A 141 0.29 -3.66 26.87
N GLU A 142 -0.28 -4.16 27.97
CA GLU A 142 -0.55 -5.59 28.14
C GLU A 142 -1.51 -6.13 27.07
N SER A 143 -2.53 -5.34 26.68
CA SER A 143 -3.42 -5.72 25.59
C SER A 143 -2.70 -5.79 24.25
N LEU A 144 -1.80 -4.83 23.97
CA LEU A 144 -1.04 -4.79 22.73
C LEU A 144 -0.02 -5.93 22.66
N GLU A 145 0.64 -6.24 23.77
CA GLU A 145 1.55 -7.38 23.88
C GLU A 145 0.84 -8.69 23.54
N LYS A 146 -0.33 -8.94 24.13
CA LYS A 146 -1.14 -10.13 23.79
C LYS A 146 -1.51 -10.18 22.31
N THR A 147 -1.90 -9.06 21.71
CA THR A 147 -2.21 -9.05 20.28
C THR A 147 -0.98 -9.33 19.41
N ASN A 148 0.20 -8.85 19.80
CA ASN A 148 1.44 -9.15 19.10
C ASN A 148 1.80 -10.63 19.23
N GLU A 149 1.67 -11.23 20.40
CA GLU A 149 1.87 -12.67 20.61
C GLU A 149 0.97 -13.50 19.68
N THR A 150 -0.33 -13.16 19.59
CA THR A 150 -1.24 -13.86 18.66
C THR A 150 -0.85 -13.69 17.19
N LEU A 151 -0.40 -12.49 16.80
CA LEU A 151 0.05 -12.25 15.42
C LEU A 151 1.34 -12.99 15.09
N GLU A 152 2.24 -13.15 16.06
CA GLU A 152 3.47 -13.92 15.88
C GLU A 152 3.17 -15.41 15.71
N GLU A 153 2.21 -15.96 16.45
CA GLU A 153 1.71 -17.33 16.28
C GLU A 153 1.07 -17.52 14.89
N ASP A 154 0.14 -16.64 14.50
CA ASP A 154 -0.49 -16.67 13.17
C ASP A 154 0.54 -16.58 12.03
N LEU A 155 1.58 -15.74 12.18
CA LEU A 155 2.66 -15.63 11.22
C LEU A 155 3.52 -16.89 11.14
N SER A 156 3.74 -17.56 12.29
CA SER A 156 4.44 -18.85 12.33
C SER A 156 3.66 -19.92 11.58
N ASP A 157 2.34 -20.01 11.81
CA ASP A 157 1.46 -20.96 11.14
C ASP A 157 1.39 -20.70 9.63
N MET A 158 1.24 -19.44 9.22
CA MET A 158 1.26 -19.05 7.81
C MET A 158 2.57 -19.41 7.12
N ARG A 159 3.72 -19.29 7.81
CA ARG A 159 5.02 -19.71 7.28
C ARG A 159 5.07 -21.23 7.10
N ALA A 160 4.60 -22.00 8.08
CA ALA A 160 4.56 -23.46 7.98
C ALA A 160 3.68 -23.94 6.81
N ILE A 161 2.52 -23.29 6.60
CA ILE A 161 1.65 -23.56 5.45
C ILE A 161 2.36 -23.23 4.13
N ALA A 162 3.05 -22.09 4.06
CA ALA A 162 3.79 -21.69 2.86
C ALA A 162 4.92 -22.69 2.51
N GLU A 163 5.64 -23.18 3.52
CA GLU A 163 6.69 -24.19 3.34
C GLU A 163 6.10 -25.52 2.83
N SER A 164 4.97 -25.97 3.40
CA SER A 164 4.26 -27.17 2.93
C SER A 164 3.83 -27.03 1.47
N LEU A 165 3.21 -25.90 1.11
CA LEU A 165 2.78 -25.64 -0.28
C LEU A 165 3.95 -25.56 -1.25
N ASN A 166 5.09 -25.02 -0.83
CA ASN A 166 6.29 -25.00 -1.66
C ASN A 166 6.82 -26.42 -1.91
N SER A 167 6.84 -27.27 -0.88
CA SER A 167 7.22 -28.68 -1.03
C SER A 167 6.29 -29.43 -1.98
N ASP A 168 4.97 -29.21 -1.88
CA ASP A 168 3.99 -29.83 -2.78
C ASP A 168 4.16 -29.35 -4.23
N LEU A 169 4.48 -28.06 -4.42
CA LEU A 169 4.75 -27.49 -5.74
C LEU A 169 6.00 -28.09 -6.38
N GLU A 170 7.07 -28.31 -5.60
CA GLU A 170 8.28 -28.97 -6.06
C GLU A 170 8.01 -30.42 -6.48
N GLU A 171 7.25 -31.17 -5.70
CA GLU A 171 6.84 -32.53 -6.04
C GLU A 171 5.99 -32.58 -7.32
N ALA A 172 5.01 -31.67 -7.44
CA ALA A 172 4.18 -31.58 -8.63
C ALA A 172 4.98 -31.24 -9.90
N ASN A 173 5.99 -30.36 -9.78
CA ASN A 173 6.89 -30.04 -10.88
C ASN A 173 7.75 -31.24 -11.28
N ARG A 174 8.28 -32.01 -10.31
CA ARG A 174 9.02 -33.23 -10.58
C ARG A 174 8.18 -34.24 -11.37
N LEU A 175 6.96 -34.52 -10.90
CA LEU A 175 6.03 -35.44 -11.58
C LEU A 175 5.68 -34.96 -13.00
N LYS A 176 5.52 -33.65 -13.19
CA LYS A 176 5.28 -33.05 -14.50
C LYS A 176 6.47 -33.24 -15.44
N GLU A 177 7.69 -33.04 -14.97
CA GLU A 177 8.92 -33.26 -15.76
C GLU A 177 9.08 -34.74 -16.16
N GLU A 178 8.82 -35.66 -15.23
CA GLU A 178 8.81 -37.10 -15.51
C GLU A 178 7.77 -37.47 -16.57
N ALA A 179 6.54 -36.93 -16.47
CA ALA A 179 5.48 -37.16 -17.45
C ALA A 179 5.85 -36.62 -18.85
N VAL A 180 6.43 -35.42 -18.92
CA VAL A 180 6.90 -34.82 -20.19
C VAL A 180 8.03 -35.67 -20.80
N SER A 181 8.97 -36.14 -19.98
CA SER A 181 10.05 -37.03 -20.41
C SER A 181 9.50 -38.36 -20.96
N ALA A 182 8.53 -38.97 -20.26
CA ALA A 182 7.89 -40.21 -20.70
C ALA A 182 7.13 -40.05 -22.02
N GLU A 183 6.41 -38.94 -22.20
CA GLU A 183 5.68 -38.67 -23.45
C GLU A 183 6.64 -38.40 -24.61
N ARG A 184 7.75 -37.69 -24.37
CA ARG A 184 8.81 -37.52 -25.37
C ARG A 184 9.40 -38.86 -25.80
N ALA A 185 9.73 -39.74 -24.86
CA ALA A 185 10.22 -41.08 -25.16
C ALA A 185 9.19 -41.93 -25.94
N ARG A 186 7.90 -41.74 -25.67
CA ARG A 186 6.82 -42.36 -26.46
C ARG A 186 6.78 -41.81 -27.89
N ALA A 187 6.87 -40.50 -28.07
CA ALA A 187 6.90 -39.87 -29.38
C ALA A 187 8.10 -40.36 -30.21
N ASP A 188 9.29 -40.45 -29.62
CA ASP A 188 10.49 -40.96 -30.29
C ASP A 188 10.34 -42.42 -30.75
N ARG A 189 9.70 -43.28 -29.93
CA ARG A 189 9.39 -44.67 -30.31
C ARG A 189 8.42 -44.74 -31.49
N LEU A 190 7.36 -43.94 -31.46
CA LEU A 190 6.39 -43.88 -32.57
C LEU A 190 7.04 -43.36 -33.84
N GLN A 191 7.90 -42.34 -33.74
CA GLN A 191 8.63 -41.80 -34.89
C GLN A 191 9.59 -42.85 -35.48
N ALA A 192 10.27 -43.63 -34.64
CA ALA A 192 11.11 -44.74 -35.09
C ALA A 192 10.29 -45.79 -35.86
N GLU A 193 9.09 -46.12 -35.39
CA GLU A 193 8.20 -47.07 -36.05
C GLU A 193 7.64 -46.53 -37.38
N VAL A 194 7.25 -45.25 -37.44
CA VAL A 194 6.86 -44.59 -38.69
C VAL A 194 8.00 -44.63 -39.71
N ASN A 195 9.23 -44.35 -39.28
CA ASN A 195 10.41 -44.43 -40.13
C ASN A 195 10.64 -45.87 -40.65
N ARG A 196 10.46 -46.89 -39.78
CA ARG A 196 10.56 -48.31 -40.15
C ARG A 196 9.53 -48.68 -41.23
N LEU A 197 8.26 -48.35 -41.00
CA LEU A 197 7.17 -48.62 -41.94
C LEU A 197 7.36 -47.89 -43.27
N THR A 198 7.87 -46.66 -43.24
CA THR A 198 8.19 -45.89 -44.44
C THR A 198 9.25 -46.59 -45.29
N ARG A 199 10.30 -47.15 -44.66
CA ARG A 199 11.33 -47.94 -45.37
C ARG A 199 10.75 -49.20 -46.00
N VAL A 200 9.93 -49.95 -45.26
CA VAL A 200 9.27 -51.18 -45.76
C VAL A 200 8.34 -50.86 -46.93
N SER A 201 7.50 -49.82 -46.81
CA SER A 201 6.64 -49.36 -47.89
C SER A 201 7.44 -48.97 -49.14
N GLY A 202 8.55 -48.25 -48.95
CA GLY A 202 9.46 -47.92 -50.04
C GLY A 202 10.05 -49.16 -50.74
N ALA A 203 10.42 -50.19 -49.98
CA ALA A 203 10.91 -51.46 -50.53
C ALA A 203 9.82 -52.19 -51.33
N HIS A 204 8.61 -52.29 -50.79
CA HIS A 204 7.48 -52.90 -51.49
C HIS A 204 7.16 -52.16 -52.80
N LYS A 205 7.15 -50.81 -52.79
CA LYS A 205 6.92 -50.02 -54.01
C LYS A 205 7.97 -50.31 -55.09
N ARG A 206 9.25 -50.45 -54.72
CA ARG A 206 10.32 -50.83 -55.66
C ARG A 206 10.11 -52.24 -56.21
N HIS A 207 9.76 -53.19 -55.34
CA HIS A 207 9.51 -54.56 -55.75
C HIS A 207 8.32 -54.66 -56.73
N ILE A 208 7.22 -53.98 -56.43
CA ILE A 208 6.04 -53.90 -57.32
C ILE A 208 6.43 -53.34 -58.70
N ARG A 209 7.20 -52.25 -58.74
CA ARG A 209 7.68 -51.69 -60.03
C ARG A 209 8.55 -52.68 -60.80
N SER A 210 9.45 -53.39 -60.11
CA SER A 210 10.28 -54.42 -60.73
C SER A 210 9.45 -55.56 -61.33
N LEU A 211 8.43 -56.04 -60.61
CA LEU A 211 7.51 -57.05 -61.12
C LEU A 211 6.70 -56.54 -62.32
N GLN A 212 6.28 -55.27 -62.30
CA GLN A 212 5.58 -54.64 -63.43
C GLN A 212 6.45 -54.60 -64.69
N LEU A 213 7.74 -54.27 -64.57
CA LEU A 213 8.68 -54.28 -65.69
C LEU A 213 8.88 -55.68 -66.26
N LEU A 214 9.13 -56.68 -65.40
CA LEU A 214 9.26 -58.09 -65.82
C LEU A 214 7.99 -58.63 -66.51
N LEU A 215 6.82 -58.21 -66.03
CA LEU A 215 5.55 -58.57 -66.65
C LEU A 215 5.46 -58.00 -68.08
N GLU A 216 5.87 -56.75 -68.29
CA GLU A 216 5.80 -56.12 -69.60
C GLU A 216 6.82 -56.72 -70.59
N GLU A 217 8.04 -56.99 -70.13
CA GLU A 217 9.05 -57.73 -70.90
C GLU A 217 8.51 -59.11 -71.34
N LYS A 218 7.88 -59.85 -70.41
CA LYS A 218 7.26 -61.14 -70.75
C LYS A 218 6.13 -61.02 -71.77
N LYS A 219 5.33 -59.94 -71.72
CA LYS A 219 4.29 -59.70 -72.73
C LYS A 219 4.89 -59.40 -74.09
N GLU A 220 6.01 -58.67 -74.17
CA GLU A 220 6.72 -58.43 -75.43
C GLU A 220 7.22 -59.75 -76.03
N LEU A 221 7.87 -60.60 -75.23
CA LEU A 221 8.32 -61.92 -75.69
C LEU A 221 7.16 -62.79 -76.20
N LEU A 222 6.01 -62.75 -75.54
CA LEU A 222 4.82 -63.45 -76.01
C LEU A 222 4.31 -62.86 -77.32
N ARG A 223 4.23 -61.53 -77.46
CA ARG A 223 3.82 -60.88 -78.72
C ARG A 223 4.70 -61.32 -79.89
N ASP A 224 6.01 -61.36 -79.69
CA ASP A 224 6.97 -61.78 -80.71
C ASP A 224 6.80 -63.26 -81.10
N SER A 225 6.46 -64.13 -80.14
CA SER A 225 6.22 -65.56 -80.42
C SER A 225 4.98 -65.84 -81.26
N TYR A 226 3.98 -64.93 -81.29
CA TYR A 226 2.76 -65.09 -82.08
C TYR A 226 2.90 -64.60 -83.53
N ILE A 227 4.02 -63.94 -83.89
CA ILE A 227 4.25 -63.40 -85.23
C ILE A 227 4.89 -64.44 -86.18
N TYR A 228 5.36 -65.57 -85.66
CA TYR A 228 5.93 -66.71 -86.40
C TYR A 228 4.98 -67.90 -86.44
#